data_AF-A0A929AUA6-F1
#
_entry.id   AF-A0A929AUA6-F1
#
_cell.length_a   1.000
_cell.length_b   1.000
_cell.length_c   1.000
_cell.angle_alpha   90.00
_cell.angle_beta   90.00
_cell.angle_gamma   90.00
#
_symmetry.space_group_name_H-M   'P 1'
#
loop_
_entity.id
_entity.type
_entity.pdbx_description
1 polymer ?
#
loop_
_entity_poly.entity_id
_entity_poly.type
_entity_poly.pdbx_seq_one_letter_code
_entity_poly.pdbx_strand_id
1 'polypeptide(L)'
;MSAFHARLSCVEKSQLTSTSNESGYRQDIERYTQNADVDVVKGIVKHLGIALRSKDASLVSCTSPDELELVRESFLKKKLALTLSEEELDKAVGEICTKMKDARNKSRVTFYYLLAEKYNKFDNFK
;
A
#
# COMPACT_ATOMS: atom_id res chain seq x y z
N MET A 1 -7.97 38.71 -29.30
CA MET A 1 -8.67 37.78 -28.38
C MET A 1 -7.82 36.52 -28.31
N SER A 2 -6.74 36.56 -27.51
CA SER A 2 -5.73 35.50 -27.49
C SER A 2 -6.03 34.47 -26.42
N ALA A 3 -5.87 33.21 -26.83
CA ALA A 3 -5.96 31.99 -26.07
C ALA A 3 -5.27 32.07 -24.70
N PHE A 4 -6.03 31.88 -23.62
CA PHE A 4 -5.48 31.42 -22.35
C PHE A 4 -5.46 29.90 -22.38
N HIS A 5 -4.34 29.43 -22.91
CA HIS A 5 -3.88 28.06 -22.88
C HIS A 5 -3.99 27.46 -21.48
N ALA A 6 -4.39 26.18 -21.48
CA ALA A 6 -4.20 25.19 -20.45
C ALA A 6 -3.13 25.55 -19.40
N ARG A 7 -3.56 25.66 -18.13
CA ARG A 7 -2.70 25.29 -17.00
C ARG A 7 -3.09 23.89 -16.55
N LEU A 8 -2.72 22.93 -17.41
CA LEU A 8 -2.48 21.56 -17.00
C LEU A 8 -1.39 21.57 -15.91
N SER A 9 -1.62 20.74 -14.89
CA SER A 9 -0.63 20.14 -13.99
C SER A 9 0.50 21.05 -13.47
N CYS A 10 0.27 21.66 -12.31
CA CYS A 10 1.35 21.96 -11.38
C CYS A 10 1.50 20.76 -10.40
N VAL A 11 1.70 19.55 -10.94
CA VAL A 11 2.15 18.36 -10.18
C VAL A 11 3.62 18.17 -10.51
N GLU A 12 4.44 19.16 -10.14
CA GLU A 12 5.88 19.02 -10.31
C GLU A 12 6.59 19.91 -9.30
N LYS A 13 6.80 19.33 -8.10
CA LYS A 13 7.68 19.71 -6.98
C LYS A 13 7.13 18.94 -5.78
N SER A 14 7.61 17.74 -5.48
CA SER A 14 8.77 17.67 -4.61
C SER A 14 9.38 16.26 -4.63
N GLN A 15 10.12 15.93 -5.67
CA GLN A 15 11.15 14.90 -5.54
C GLN A 15 12.29 15.49 -4.71
N LEU A 16 12.41 15.09 -3.44
CA LEU A 16 13.69 14.74 -2.78
C LEU A 16 13.49 14.51 -1.27
N THR A 17 13.31 13.26 -0.83
CA THR A 17 13.73 12.82 0.52
C THR A 17 14.03 11.31 0.51
N SER A 18 15.33 10.98 0.44
CA SER A 18 15.97 9.72 0.85
C SER A 18 15.41 8.39 0.31
N THR A 19 15.74 8.13 -0.95
CA THR A 19 15.45 6.90 -1.71
C THR A 19 16.52 5.82 -1.49
N SER A 20 16.57 5.18 -0.32
CA SER A 20 17.45 4.01 -0.12
C SER A 20 16.70 2.68 -0.05
N ASN A 21 15.39 2.69 0.27
CA ASN A 21 14.56 1.49 0.35
C ASN A 21 13.32 1.53 -0.57
N GLU A 22 13.02 2.66 -1.21
CA GLU A 22 11.81 2.84 -2.03
C GLU A 22 11.84 2.10 -3.37
N SER A 23 13.03 1.97 -3.98
CA SER A 23 13.18 1.37 -5.31
C SER A 23 12.82 -0.12 -5.33
N GLY A 24 13.09 -0.86 -4.25
CA GLY A 24 12.73 -2.26 -4.13
C GLY A 24 11.23 -2.48 -4.04
N TYR A 25 10.54 -1.74 -3.16
CA TYR A 25 9.09 -1.89 -2.99
C TYR A 25 8.30 -1.42 -4.21
N ARG A 26 8.76 -0.34 -4.87
CA ARG A 26 8.10 0.18 -6.07
C ARG A 26 8.12 -0.83 -7.21
N GLN A 27 9.26 -1.47 -7.47
CA GLN A 27 9.35 -2.52 -8.50
C GLN A 27 8.45 -3.71 -8.19
N ASP A 28 8.29 -4.08 -6.91
CA ASP A 28 7.36 -5.12 -6.50
C ASP A 28 5.89 -4.70 -6.72
N ILE A 29 5.54 -3.45 -6.41
CA ILE A 29 4.18 -2.91 -6.61
C ILE A 29 3.85 -2.80 -8.11
N GLU A 30 4.81 -2.38 -8.93
CA GLU A 30 4.66 -2.24 -10.38
C GLU A 30 4.31 -3.57 -11.08
N ARG A 31 4.62 -4.72 -10.46
CA ARG A 31 4.19 -6.05 -10.95
C ARG A 31 2.67 -6.26 -10.84
N TYR A 32 2.01 -5.58 -9.92
CA TYR A 32 0.60 -5.80 -9.59
C TYR A 32 -0.30 -4.61 -9.91
N THR A 33 0.28 -3.40 -10.01
CA THR A 33 -0.41 -2.14 -10.28
C THR A 33 0.44 -1.31 -11.23
N GLN A 34 -0.12 -0.77 -12.30
CA GLN A 34 0.65 0.02 -13.28
C GLN A 34 0.85 1.48 -12.84
N ASN A 35 0.10 1.96 -11.84
CA ASN A 35 0.17 3.32 -11.32
C ASN A 35 0.56 3.31 -9.84
N ALA A 36 1.84 3.03 -9.55
CA ALA A 36 2.38 3.12 -8.20
C ALA A 36 2.64 4.59 -7.82
N ASP A 37 1.78 5.16 -6.97
CA ASP A 37 1.93 6.53 -6.46
C ASP A 37 3.01 6.57 -5.36
N VAL A 38 4.09 7.30 -5.62
CA VAL A 38 5.28 7.32 -4.76
C VAL A 38 4.99 7.96 -3.41
N ASP A 39 4.08 8.94 -3.34
CA ASP A 39 3.72 9.61 -2.09
C ASP A 39 2.97 8.66 -1.16
N VAL A 40 2.06 7.86 -1.71
CA VAL A 40 1.34 6.81 -0.98
C VAL A 40 2.33 5.77 -0.44
N VAL A 41 3.28 5.31 -1.26
CA VAL A 41 4.29 4.34 -0.83
C VAL A 41 5.14 4.90 0.30
N LYS A 42 5.55 6.18 0.22
CA LYS A 42 6.28 6.86 1.30
C LYS A 42 5.47 6.95 2.58
N GLY A 43 4.18 7.31 2.50
CA GLY A 43 3.30 7.35 3.66
C GLY A 43 3.17 5.98 4.34
N ILE A 44 3.02 4.93 3.54
CA ILE A 44 2.97 3.53 4.01
C ILE A 44 4.30 3.13 4.67
N VAL A 45 5.45 3.40 4.03
CA VAL A 45 6.79 3.10 4.58
C VAL A 45 7.04 3.85 5.89
N LYS A 46 6.67 5.13 5.96
CA LYS A 46 6.77 5.95 7.18
C LYS A 46 5.91 5.37 8.30
N HIS A 47 4.69 4.91 7.99
CA HIS A 47 3.83 4.26 8.96
C HIS A 47 4.43 2.94 9.47
N LEU A 48 4.99 2.13 8.57
CA LEU A 48 5.59 0.84 8.87
C LEU A 48 6.99 0.94 9.50
N GLY A 49 7.53 2.13 9.76
CA GLY A 49 8.95 2.35 10.10
C GLY A 49 9.60 1.35 11.07
N ILE A 50 8.94 0.98 12.17
CA ILE A 50 9.45 -0.05 13.10
C ILE A 50 9.31 -1.47 12.54
N ALA A 51 8.18 -1.76 11.88
CA ALA A 51 7.90 -3.05 11.27
C ALA A 51 8.89 -3.41 10.15
N LEU A 52 9.43 -2.43 9.42
CA LEU A 52 10.44 -2.67 8.38
C LEU A 52 11.84 -2.97 8.94
N ARG A 53 12.07 -2.77 10.24
CA ARG A 53 13.37 -3.04 10.85
C ARG A 53 13.63 -4.54 11.05
N SER A 54 12.57 -5.34 11.09
CA SER A 54 12.67 -6.81 11.16
C SER A 54 12.22 -7.44 9.84
N LYS A 55 12.94 -8.47 9.41
CA LYS A 55 12.66 -9.17 8.15
C LYS A 55 11.28 -9.84 8.17
N ASP A 56 10.93 -10.48 9.29
CA ASP A 56 9.63 -11.15 9.45
C ASP A 56 8.47 -10.14 9.48
N ALA A 57 8.69 -8.96 10.06
CA ALA A 57 7.68 -7.89 10.10
C ALA A 57 7.60 -7.07 8.80
N SER A 58 8.51 -7.28 7.86
CA SER A 58 8.41 -6.72 6.51
C SER A 58 7.59 -7.59 5.56
N LEU A 59 7.26 -8.82 5.97
CA LEU A 59 6.54 -9.81 5.17
C LEU A 59 5.13 -10.04 5.74
N VAL A 60 4.24 -10.57 4.91
CA VAL A 60 2.88 -10.98 5.31
C VAL A 60 2.68 -12.46 5.00
N SER A 61 2.39 -13.27 6.02
CA SER A 61 2.01 -14.67 5.86
C SER A 61 0.52 -14.82 5.58
N CYS A 62 0.18 -15.08 4.33
CA CYS A 62 -1.20 -15.41 3.92
C CYS A 62 -1.67 -16.81 4.38
N THR A 63 -0.79 -17.63 4.95
CA THR A 63 -1.12 -18.98 5.45
C THR A 63 -1.48 -19.00 6.93
N SER A 64 -1.20 -17.91 7.66
CA SER A 64 -1.43 -17.82 9.09
C SER A 64 -2.71 -17.00 9.37
N PRO A 65 -3.79 -17.61 9.88
CA PRO A 65 -5.05 -16.90 10.10
C PRO A 65 -4.91 -15.75 11.11
N ASP A 66 -4.07 -15.92 12.14
CA ASP A 66 -3.78 -14.86 13.12
C ASP A 66 -3.14 -13.63 12.47
N GLU A 67 -2.30 -13.81 11.45
CA GLU A 67 -1.66 -12.69 10.78
C GLU A 67 -2.65 -11.92 9.89
N LEU A 68 -3.58 -12.64 9.24
CA LEU A 68 -4.66 -12.02 8.47
C LEU A 68 -5.60 -11.22 9.36
N GLU A 69 -5.93 -11.75 10.54
CA GLU A 69 -6.72 -11.04 11.55
C GLU A 69 -6.01 -9.78 12.02
N LEU A 70 -4.72 -9.85 12.36
CA LEU A 70 -3.96 -8.68 12.78
C LEU A 70 -3.89 -7.61 11.68
N VAL A 71 -3.76 -8.00 10.42
CA VAL A 71 -3.84 -7.06 9.29
C VAL A 71 -5.23 -6.45 9.17
N ARG A 72 -6.29 -7.25 9.32
CA ARG A 72 -7.67 -6.76 9.31
C ARG A 72 -7.91 -5.74 10.42
N GLU A 73 -7.52 -6.05 11.64
CA GLU A 73 -7.76 -5.16 12.78
C GLU A 73 -6.87 -3.93 12.76
N SER A 74 -5.56 -4.12 12.50
CA SER A 74 -4.58 -3.04 12.61
C SER A 74 -4.58 -2.13 11.39
N PHE A 75 -4.87 -2.65 10.20
CA PHE A 75 -4.86 -1.86 8.98
C PHE A 75 -6.27 -1.46 8.55
N LEU A 76 -7.17 -2.41 8.31
CA LEU A 76 -8.50 -2.11 7.76
C LEU A 76 -9.38 -1.36 8.76
N LYS A 77 -9.47 -1.85 10.00
CA LYS A 77 -10.29 -1.20 11.04
C LYS A 77 -9.62 0.07 11.59
N LYS A 78 -8.34 0.01 12.01
CA LYS A 78 -7.69 1.16 12.67
C LYS A 78 -7.17 2.25 11.72
N LYS A 79 -6.61 1.90 10.56
CA LYS A 79 -6.02 2.90 9.65
C LYS A 79 -6.98 3.40 8.61
N LEU A 80 -7.68 2.48 7.96
CA LEU A 80 -8.62 2.84 6.90
C LEU A 80 -10.01 3.20 7.46
N ALA A 81 -10.22 2.99 8.77
CA ALA A 81 -11.47 3.25 9.47
C ALA A 81 -12.68 2.64 8.74
N LEU A 82 -12.48 1.44 8.16
CA LEU A 82 -13.54 0.74 7.44
C LEU A 82 -14.52 0.17 8.44
N THR A 83 -15.77 0.61 8.35
CA THR A 83 -16.90 0.10 9.15
C THR A 83 -17.60 -1.08 8.46
N LEU A 84 -16.91 -1.77 7.56
CA LEU A 84 -17.42 -2.94 6.85
C LEU A 84 -17.49 -4.17 7.76
N SER A 85 -18.25 -5.18 7.34
CA SER A 85 -18.32 -6.44 8.07
C SER A 85 -16.97 -7.17 8.07
N GLU A 86 -16.67 -7.90 9.14
CA GLU A 86 -15.41 -8.64 9.26
C GLU A 86 -15.20 -9.64 8.11
N GLU A 87 -16.30 -10.20 7.61
CA GLU A 87 -16.34 -11.10 6.46
C GLU A 87 -15.87 -10.43 5.15
N GLU A 88 -16.28 -9.18 4.92
CA GLU A 88 -15.86 -8.41 3.74
C GLU A 88 -14.38 -8.04 3.83
N LEU A 89 -13.93 -7.69 5.02
CA LEU A 89 -12.53 -7.39 5.27
C LEU A 89 -11.65 -8.63 5.08
N ASP A 90 -12.07 -9.78 5.60
CA ASP A 90 -11.38 -11.05 5.45
C ASP A 90 -11.33 -11.49 3.98
N LYS A 91 -12.46 -11.39 3.27
CA LYS A 91 -12.54 -11.64 1.83
C LYS A 91 -11.59 -10.73 1.05
N ALA A 92 -11.51 -9.45 1.40
CA ALA A 92 -10.58 -8.53 0.75
C ALA A 92 -9.11 -8.89 0.98
N VAL A 93 -8.75 -9.27 2.21
CA VAL A 93 -7.41 -9.76 2.55
C VAL A 93 -7.09 -11.03 1.76
N GLY A 94 -8.03 -11.97 1.69
CA GLY A 94 -7.90 -13.22 0.93
C GLY A 94 -7.73 -13.00 -0.58
N GLU A 95 -8.44 -12.04 -1.16
CA GLU A 95 -8.28 -11.65 -2.57
C GLU A 95 -6.88 -11.09 -2.85
N ILE A 96 -6.35 -10.21 -2.00
CA ILE A 96 -4.97 -9.69 -2.17
C ILE A 96 -3.94 -10.80 -1.96
N CYS A 97 -4.14 -11.67 -0.96
CA CYS A 97 -3.31 -12.84 -0.75
C CYS A 97 -3.28 -13.77 -1.97
N THR A 98 -4.41 -13.90 -2.67
CA THR A 98 -4.49 -14.66 -3.92
C THR A 98 -3.78 -13.94 -5.05
N LYS A 99 -3.95 -12.61 -5.18
CA LYS A 99 -3.27 -11.76 -6.18
C LYS A 99 -1.75 -11.81 -6.04
N MET A 100 -1.24 -11.92 -4.81
CA MET A 100 0.20 -12.00 -4.49
C MET A 100 0.71 -13.44 -4.30
N LYS A 101 -0.05 -14.47 -4.67
CA LYS A 101 0.36 -15.87 -4.47
C LYS A 101 1.65 -16.23 -5.21
N ASP A 102 1.90 -15.58 -6.34
CA ASP A 102 3.10 -15.78 -7.16
C ASP A 102 4.37 -15.18 -6.54
N ALA A 103 4.23 -14.22 -5.61
CA ALA A 103 5.38 -13.68 -4.88
C ALA A 103 5.83 -14.65 -3.80
N ARG A 104 7.10 -15.09 -3.89
CA ARG A 104 7.74 -15.86 -2.80
C ARG A 104 7.72 -15.11 -1.47
N ASN A 105 7.96 -13.80 -1.52
CA ASN A 105 7.97 -12.92 -0.37
C ASN A 105 6.87 -11.88 -0.54
N LYS A 106 5.78 -11.96 0.23
CA LYS A 106 4.73 -10.95 0.19
C LYS A 106 5.16 -9.75 1.02
N SER A 107 5.74 -8.75 0.36
CA SER A 107 6.12 -7.49 1.01
C SER A 107 4.89 -6.82 1.61
N ARG A 108 4.95 -6.49 2.91
CA ARG A 108 3.87 -5.83 3.65
C ARG A 108 3.50 -4.47 3.06
N VAL A 109 4.49 -3.74 2.54
CA VAL A 109 4.30 -2.46 1.83
C VAL A 109 3.41 -2.66 0.59
N THR A 110 3.73 -3.63 -0.27
CA THR A 110 2.95 -3.97 -1.46
C THR A 110 1.55 -4.44 -1.10
N PHE A 111 1.44 -5.26 -0.05
CA PHE A 111 0.16 -5.74 0.44
C PHE A 111 -0.77 -4.59 0.86
N TYR A 112 -0.24 -3.62 1.62
CA TYR A 112 -1.00 -2.45 2.08
C TYR A 112 -1.35 -1.50 0.93
N TYR A 113 -0.46 -1.37 -0.06
CA TYR A 113 -0.73 -0.59 -1.25
C TYR A 113 -1.94 -1.15 -2.03
N LEU A 114 -1.98 -2.46 -2.24
CA LEU A 114 -3.06 -3.13 -2.96
C LEU A 114 -4.40 -3.05 -2.20
N LEU A 115 -4.38 -3.14 -0.88
CA LEU A 115 -5.58 -2.92 -0.07
C LEU A 115 -6.06 -1.47 -0.16
N ALA A 116 -5.14 -0.49 -0.06
CA ALA A 116 -5.49 0.92 -0.19
C ALA A 116 -6.06 1.25 -1.57
N GLU A 117 -5.53 0.63 -2.64
CA GLU A 117 -6.04 0.70 -4.01
C GLU A 117 -7.47 0.17 -4.10
N LYS A 118 -7.75 -1.03 -3.55
CA LYS A 118 -9.09 -1.63 -3.57
C LYS A 118 -10.15 -0.71 -2.96
N TYR A 119 -9.82 -0.03 -1.86
CA TYR A 119 -10.75 0.86 -1.15
C TYR A 119 -10.66 2.33 -1.59
N ASN A 120 -9.79 2.67 -2.55
CA ASN A 120 -9.50 4.05 -2.98
C ASN A 120 -9.17 4.99 -1.80
N LYS A 121 -8.45 4.49 -0.80
CA LYS A 121 -8.14 5.21 0.45
C LYS A 121 -6.72 5.79 0.47
N PHE A 122 -6.22 6.19 -0.70
CA PHE A 122 -4.89 6.78 -0.87
C PHE A 122 -4.67 8.06 -0.04
N ASP A 123 -5.73 8.82 0.22
CA ASP A 123 -5.71 10.04 1.04
C ASP A 123 -5.14 9.85 2.46
N ASN A 124 -5.25 8.63 3.04
CA ASN A 124 -4.70 8.39 4.38
C ASN A 124 -3.18 8.34 4.43
N PHE A 125 -2.52 8.26 3.28
CA PHE A 125 -1.07 8.10 3.16
C PHE A 125 -0.39 9.28 2.43
N LYS A 126 -1.16 10.27 1.94
CA LYS A 126 -0.63 11.50 1.35
C LYS A 126 -0.35 12.58 2.41
#